data_AF-A0A7W1RUL9-F1
#
_entry.id   AF-A0A7W1RUL9-F1
#
_cell.length_a   1.000
_cell.length_b   1.000
_cell.length_c   1.000
_cell.angle_alpha   90.00
_cell.angle_beta   90.00
_cell.angle_gamma   90.00
#
_symmetry.space_group_name_H-M   'P 1'
#
loop_
_entity.id
_entity.type
_entity.pdbx_description
1 polymer ?
#
loop_
_entity_poly.entity_id
_entity_poly.type
_entity_poly.pdbx_seq_one_letter_code
_entity_poly.pdbx_strand_id
1 'polypeptide(L)'
;MTRARLPALGYIYVALAVPALVLGADHPGGASALFTGAGFAYLWFLASLRSQLIRFDPDGFFASVVVLGGAAFFALQATALPAGDPHVAAPSAACAATVIIGSSRAAWRARKIPRWFGQAGVLGGIAVLVVGMLEGALDWTFAGDSLFASSVGFMVWVVVTATYLLRRSAGAPL
;
A
#
# COMPACT_ATOMS: atom_id res chain seq x y z
N MET A 1 -21.64 -1.31 7.39
CA MET A 1 -20.93 -1.20 6.10
C MET A 1 -21.21 -2.45 5.26
N THR A 2 -21.68 -2.31 4.03
CA THR A 2 -21.76 -3.45 3.10
C THR A 2 -20.34 -3.84 2.65
N ARG A 3 -20.07 -5.13 2.41
CA ARG A 3 -18.74 -5.61 1.94
C ARG A 3 -18.24 -4.85 0.70
N ALA A 4 -19.16 -4.35 -0.12
CA ALA A 4 -18.88 -3.57 -1.32
C ALA A 4 -18.18 -2.21 -1.06
N ARG A 5 -18.29 -1.63 0.14
CA ARG A 5 -17.69 -0.33 0.46
C ARG A 5 -16.33 -0.42 1.17
N LEU A 6 -15.91 -1.60 1.61
CA LEU A 6 -14.63 -1.80 2.30
C LEU A 6 -13.39 -1.38 1.48
N PRO A 7 -13.35 -1.54 0.15
CA PRO A 7 -12.24 -1.03 -0.65
C PRO A 7 -12.09 0.50 -0.60
N ALA A 8 -13.16 1.24 -0.26
CA ALA A 8 -13.10 2.69 -0.13
C ALA A 8 -12.17 3.16 1.02
N LEU A 9 -11.87 2.27 1.97
CA LEU A 9 -10.90 2.54 3.03
C LEU A 9 -9.48 2.74 2.49
N GLY A 10 -9.17 2.28 1.26
CA GLY A 10 -7.92 2.62 0.58
C GLY A 10 -7.77 4.13 0.32
N TYR A 11 -8.86 4.84 -0.01
CA TYR A 11 -8.81 6.29 -0.16
C TYR A 11 -8.65 7.00 1.19
N ILE A 12 -9.30 6.49 2.23
CA ILE A 12 -9.18 7.03 3.58
C ILE A 12 -7.75 6.87 4.08
N TYR A 13 -7.11 5.73 3.81
CA TYR A 13 -5.68 5.54 4.08
C TYR A 13 -4.85 6.65 3.43
N VAL A 14 -4.99 6.90 2.12
CA VAL A 14 -4.17 7.92 1.43
C VAL A 14 -4.49 9.33 1.91
N ALA A 15 -5.77 9.65 2.10
CA ALA A 15 -6.21 10.96 2.59
C ALA A 15 -5.71 11.28 4.00
N LEU A 16 -5.42 10.26 4.83
CA LEU A 16 -4.85 10.43 6.16
C LEU A 16 -3.33 10.33 6.16
N ALA A 17 -2.75 9.42 5.36
CA ALA A 17 -1.31 9.19 5.31
C ALA A 17 -0.56 10.36 4.69
N VAL A 18 -1.08 10.98 3.63
CA VAL A 18 -0.42 12.13 2.99
C VAL A 18 -0.28 13.30 3.96
N PRO A 19 -1.35 13.79 4.63
CA PRO A 19 -1.20 14.83 5.64
C PRO A 19 -0.34 14.41 6.84
N ALA A 20 -0.38 13.14 7.25
CA ALA A 20 0.49 12.66 8.34
C ALA A 20 1.98 12.81 8.00
N LEU A 21 2.36 12.45 6.77
CA LEU A 21 3.74 12.58 6.29
C LEU A 21 4.16 14.04 6.06
N VAL A 22 3.23 14.87 5.59
CA VAL A 22 3.47 16.31 5.38
C VAL A 22 3.62 17.06 6.71
N LEU A 23 2.80 16.75 7.72
CA LEU A 23 2.90 17.35 9.05
C LEU A 23 4.20 16.98 9.78
N GLY A 24 4.74 15.79 9.48
CA GLY A 24 6.10 15.37 9.84
C GLY A 24 6.49 15.64 11.29
N ALA A 25 7.74 16.08 11.46
CA ALA A 25 8.35 16.39 12.75
C ALA A 25 7.83 17.69 13.39
N ASP A 26 7.25 18.60 12.59
CA ASP A 26 6.76 19.90 13.08
C ASP A 26 5.52 19.76 13.97
N HIS A 27 4.72 18.73 13.71
CA HIS A 27 3.49 18.46 14.45
C HIS A 27 3.35 16.97 14.84
N PRO A 28 4.21 16.46 15.75
CA PRO A 28 4.32 15.02 16.00
C PRO A 28 3.03 14.40 16.54
N GLY A 29 2.27 15.14 17.36
CA GLY A 29 0.97 14.69 17.85
C GLY A 29 -0.09 14.58 16.76
N GLY A 30 -0.12 15.54 15.82
CA GLY A 30 -1.03 15.53 14.68
C GLY A 30 -0.68 14.45 13.66
N ALA A 31 0.62 14.33 13.33
CA ALA A 31 1.15 13.30 12.45
C ALA A 31 0.84 11.88 12.98
N SER A 32 1.07 11.64 14.28
CA SER A 32 0.78 10.36 14.92
C SER A 32 -0.71 10.00 14.91
N ALA A 33 -1.60 10.95 15.21
CA ALA A 33 -3.05 10.72 15.19
C ALA A 33 -3.55 10.37 13.78
N LEU A 34 -3.11 11.11 12.77
CA LEU A 34 -3.48 10.86 11.37
C LEU A 34 -2.89 9.55 10.87
N PHE A 35 -1.65 9.24 11.22
CA PHE A 35 -1.01 7.99 10.85
C PHE A 35 -1.69 6.78 11.48
N THR A 36 -2.13 6.90 12.73
CA THR A 36 -2.91 5.84 13.40
C THR A 36 -4.21 5.57 12.64
N GLY A 37 -4.95 6.62 12.27
CA GLY A 37 -6.14 6.50 11.44
C GLY A 37 -5.86 5.89 10.06
N ALA A 38 -4.76 6.30 9.43
CA ALA A 38 -4.28 5.75 8.16
C ALA A 38 -3.98 4.24 8.29
N GLY A 39 -3.31 3.84 9.37
CA GLY A 39 -3.00 2.45 9.68
C GLY A 39 -4.23 1.57 9.81
N PHE A 40 -5.23 2.03 10.55
CA PHE A 40 -6.51 1.31 10.64
C PHE A 40 -7.17 1.15 9.28
N ALA A 41 -7.25 2.23 8.49
CA ALA A 41 -7.83 2.20 7.15
C ALA A 41 -7.06 1.24 6.22
N TYR A 42 -5.73 1.24 6.32
CA TYR A 42 -4.85 0.36 5.55
C TYR A 42 -5.04 -1.12 5.89
N LEU A 43 -5.03 -1.48 7.17
CA LEU A 43 -5.23 -2.86 7.61
C LEU A 43 -6.60 -3.39 7.19
N TRP A 44 -7.63 -2.54 7.25
CA TRP A 44 -8.97 -2.89 6.80
C TRP A 44 -9.05 -3.06 5.27
N PHE A 45 -8.33 -2.24 4.52
CA PHE A 45 -8.18 -2.40 3.08
C PHE A 45 -7.48 -3.72 2.73
N LEU A 46 -6.40 -4.09 3.43
CA LEU A 46 -5.73 -5.38 3.27
C LEU A 46 -6.65 -6.55 3.64
N ALA A 47 -7.42 -6.45 4.72
CA ALA A 47 -8.39 -7.46 5.10
C ALA A 47 -9.48 -7.61 4.01
N SER A 48 -9.93 -6.51 3.40
CA SER A 48 -10.84 -6.52 2.26
C SER A 48 -10.22 -7.23 1.06
N LEU A 49 -8.98 -6.90 0.70
CA LEU A 49 -8.23 -7.57 -0.37
C LEU A 49 -8.14 -9.08 -0.11
N ARG A 50 -7.71 -9.48 1.09
CA ARG A 50 -7.62 -10.88 1.51
C ARG A 50 -8.96 -11.59 1.35
N SER A 51 -10.06 -11.01 1.82
CA SER A 51 -11.38 -11.64 1.74
C SER A 51 -11.82 -11.93 0.30
N GLN A 52 -11.37 -11.11 -0.65
CA GLN A 52 -11.64 -11.31 -2.08
C GLN A 52 -10.68 -12.30 -2.74
N LEU A 53 -9.48 -12.48 -2.18
CA LEU A 53 -8.45 -13.40 -2.66
C LEU A 53 -8.57 -14.83 -2.10
N ILE A 54 -9.04 -15.02 -0.86
CA ILE A 54 -9.16 -16.33 -0.18
C ILE A 54 -9.91 -17.36 -1.04
N ARG A 55 -10.95 -16.94 -1.77
CA ARG A 55 -11.72 -17.85 -2.63
C ARG A 55 -10.89 -18.45 -3.78
N PHE A 56 -9.71 -17.90 -4.06
CA PHE A 56 -8.91 -18.21 -5.25
C PHE A 56 -7.42 -18.49 -4.95
N ASP A 57 -7.02 -18.38 -3.68
CA ASP A 57 -5.71 -18.75 -3.15
C ASP A 57 -5.94 -19.71 -1.96
N PRO A 58 -6.33 -20.98 -2.24
CA PRO A 58 -6.69 -21.94 -1.19
C PRO A 58 -5.51 -22.24 -0.25
N ASP A 59 -4.29 -22.11 -0.78
CA ASP A 59 -3.03 -22.32 -0.04
C ASP A 59 -2.67 -21.08 0.82
N GLY A 60 -3.35 -19.96 0.60
CA GLY A 60 -3.17 -18.72 1.36
C GLY A 60 -1.81 -18.05 1.20
N PHE A 61 -0.96 -18.51 0.28
CA PHE A 61 0.40 -18.02 0.08
C PHE A 61 0.43 -16.56 -0.36
N PHE A 62 -0.43 -16.16 -1.29
CA PHE A 62 -0.52 -14.76 -1.70
C PHE A 62 -1.17 -13.89 -0.63
N ALA A 63 -2.17 -14.43 0.07
CA ALA A 63 -2.78 -13.72 1.20
C ALA A 63 -1.77 -13.47 2.33
N SER A 64 -0.91 -14.45 2.66
CA SER A 64 0.10 -14.32 3.71
C SER A 64 1.21 -13.35 3.32
N VAL A 65 1.70 -13.40 2.08
CA VAL A 65 2.69 -12.45 1.55
C VAL A 65 2.17 -11.01 1.61
N VAL A 66 0.91 -10.80 1.27
CA VAL A 66 0.27 -9.46 1.34
C VAL A 66 0.10 -8.99 2.78
N VAL A 67 -0.32 -9.87 3.69
CA VAL A 67 -0.49 -9.51 5.11
C VAL A 67 0.86 -9.25 5.77
N LEU A 68 1.85 -10.12 5.58
CA LEU A 68 3.19 -9.96 6.13
C LEU A 68 3.90 -8.73 5.55
N GLY A 69 3.86 -8.57 4.22
CA GLY A 69 4.43 -7.39 3.56
C GLY A 69 3.75 -6.09 4.02
N GLY A 70 2.43 -6.11 4.20
CA GLY A 70 1.70 -4.93 4.66
C GLY A 70 1.95 -4.60 6.12
N ALA A 71 2.01 -5.61 7.00
CA ALA A 71 2.34 -5.41 8.40
C ALA A 71 3.78 -4.88 8.58
N ALA A 72 4.73 -5.44 7.83
CA ALA A 72 6.12 -4.97 7.84
C ALA A 72 6.24 -3.53 7.30
N PHE A 73 5.54 -3.22 6.20
CA PHE A 73 5.48 -1.85 5.67
C PHE A 73 4.93 -0.86 6.68
N PHE A 74 3.82 -1.22 7.35
CA PHE A 74 3.21 -0.36 8.35
C PHE A 74 4.14 -0.10 9.55
N ALA A 75 4.81 -1.15 10.05
CA ALA A 75 5.80 -1.01 11.12
C ALA A 75 6.96 -0.09 10.71
N LEU A 76 7.47 -0.23 9.49
CA LEU A 76 8.57 0.61 8.98
C LEU A 76 8.16 2.07 8.75
N GLN A 77 6.94 2.33 8.29
CA GLN A 77 6.43 3.70 8.22
C GLN A 77 6.23 4.31 9.62
N ALA A 78 5.80 3.52 10.61
CA ALA A 78 5.67 3.97 11.99
C ALA A 78 7.02 4.41 12.58
N THR A 79 8.11 3.71 12.24
CA THR A 79 9.46 4.09 12.65
C THR A 79 10.03 5.28 11.88
N ALA A 80 9.60 5.48 10.62
CA ALA A 80 10.06 6.60 9.79
C ALA A 80 9.51 7.95 10.28
N LEU A 81 8.28 7.98 10.81
CA LEU A 81 7.59 9.20 11.24
C LEU A 81 8.34 10.03 12.30
N PRO A 82 8.86 9.44 13.40
CA PRO A 82 9.62 10.19 14.39
C PRO A 82 11.09 10.37 14.04
N ALA A 83 11.66 9.50 13.19
CA ALA A 83 13.11 9.46 12.95
C ALA A 83 13.55 10.30 11.74
N GLY A 84 12.68 10.52 10.73
CA GLY A 84 13.07 11.17 9.48
C GLY A 84 14.21 10.44 8.75
N ASP A 85 14.44 9.17 9.09
CA ASP A 85 15.65 8.45 8.72
C ASP A 85 15.51 7.84 7.31
N PRO A 86 16.33 8.25 6.32
CA PRO A 86 16.29 7.66 4.98
C PRO A 86 16.68 6.17 4.99
N HIS A 87 17.34 5.65 6.03
CA HIS A 87 17.70 4.23 6.11
C HIS A 87 16.50 3.28 6.20
N VAL A 88 15.31 3.78 6.58
CA VAL A 88 14.07 2.98 6.55
C VAL A 88 13.34 3.04 5.20
N ALA A 89 13.77 3.87 4.25
CA ALA A 89 13.17 3.98 2.92
C ALA A 89 13.32 2.69 2.08
N ALA A 90 14.54 2.15 1.99
CA ALA A 90 14.82 0.92 1.25
C ALA A 90 14.04 -0.31 1.79
N PRO A 91 14.04 -0.62 3.10
CA PRO A 91 13.28 -1.75 3.61
C PRO A 91 11.76 -1.53 3.50
N SER A 92 11.27 -0.31 3.69
CA SER A 92 9.83 -0.04 3.54
C SER A 92 9.37 -0.19 2.09
N ALA A 93 10.16 0.27 1.13
CA ALA A 93 9.90 0.06 -0.30
C ALA A 93 9.92 -1.42 -0.68
N ALA A 94 10.79 -2.24 -0.07
CA ALA A 94 10.79 -3.68 -0.28
C ALA A 94 9.51 -4.35 0.21
N CYS A 95 9.00 -3.94 1.37
CA CYS A 95 7.72 -4.42 1.89
C CYS A 95 6.54 -3.98 1.00
N ALA A 96 6.51 -2.72 0.58
CA ALA A 96 5.52 -2.18 -0.34
C ALA A 96 5.51 -2.92 -1.69
N ALA A 97 6.69 -3.12 -2.28
CA ALA A 97 6.86 -3.87 -3.52
C ALA A 97 6.36 -5.31 -3.41
N THR A 98 6.63 -5.96 -2.28
CA THR A 98 6.16 -7.33 -1.99
C THR A 98 4.63 -7.40 -1.99
N VAL A 99 3.97 -6.44 -1.36
CA VAL A 99 2.50 -6.33 -1.36
C VAL A 99 1.96 -6.12 -2.78
N ILE A 100 2.53 -5.17 -3.52
CA ILE A 100 2.11 -4.82 -4.88
C ILE A 100 2.27 -6.03 -5.82
N ILE A 101 3.46 -6.65 -5.85
CA ILE A 101 3.79 -7.76 -6.74
C ILE A 101 2.96 -8.99 -6.36
N GLY A 102 2.90 -9.32 -5.07
CA GLY A 102 2.16 -10.48 -4.57
C GLY A 102 0.68 -10.40 -4.93
N SER A 103 0.02 -9.29 -4.60
CA SER A 103 -1.40 -9.08 -4.90
C SER A 103 -1.69 -9.01 -6.41
N SER A 104 -0.83 -8.35 -7.20
CA SER A 104 -1.00 -8.24 -8.65
C SER A 104 -0.82 -9.59 -9.36
N ARG A 105 0.18 -10.38 -8.96
CA ARG A 105 0.38 -11.75 -9.47
C ARG A 105 -0.76 -12.67 -9.06
N ALA A 106 -1.24 -12.59 -7.82
CA ALA A 106 -2.38 -13.37 -7.34
C ALA A 106 -3.63 -13.09 -8.16
N ALA A 107 -3.98 -11.81 -8.32
CA ALA A 107 -5.15 -11.38 -9.08
C ALA A 107 -5.05 -11.76 -10.57
N TRP A 108 -3.86 -11.66 -11.16
CA TRP A 108 -3.61 -12.08 -12.54
C TRP A 108 -3.76 -13.61 -12.70
N ARG A 109 -3.12 -14.41 -11.84
CA ARG A 109 -3.24 -15.88 -11.87
C ARG A 109 -4.67 -16.35 -11.64
N ALA A 110 -5.42 -15.65 -10.78
CA ALA A 110 -6.83 -15.91 -10.53
C ALA A 110 -7.76 -15.42 -11.68
N ARG A 111 -7.20 -14.88 -12.79
CA ARG A 111 -7.95 -14.32 -13.94
C ARG A 111 -8.99 -13.27 -13.53
N LYS A 112 -8.73 -12.53 -12.46
CA LYS A 112 -9.63 -11.48 -11.96
C LYS A 112 -9.40 -10.17 -12.67
N ILE A 113 -8.20 -9.95 -13.19
CA ILE A 113 -7.78 -8.76 -13.90
C ILE A 113 -7.23 -9.16 -15.27
N PRO A 114 -7.31 -8.27 -16.28
CA PRO A 114 -6.66 -8.52 -17.56
C PRO A 114 -5.14 -8.60 -17.37
N ARG A 115 -4.48 -9.37 -18.25
CA ARG A 115 -3.04 -9.65 -18.18
C ARG A 115 -2.18 -8.39 -18.10
N TRP A 116 -2.51 -7.37 -18.90
CA TRP A 116 -1.77 -6.11 -18.92
C TRP A 116 -1.82 -5.39 -17.57
N PHE A 117 -2.95 -5.44 -16.85
CA PHE A 117 -3.10 -4.79 -15.54
C PHE A 117 -2.29 -5.53 -14.48
N GLY A 118 -2.27 -6.86 -14.52
CA GLY A 118 -1.42 -7.67 -13.65
C GLY A 118 0.07 -7.41 -13.87
N GLN A 119 0.49 -7.31 -15.14
CA GLN A 119 1.87 -6.97 -15.51
C GLN A 119 2.24 -5.55 -15.10
N ALA A 120 1.35 -4.58 -15.31
CA ALA A 120 1.54 -3.20 -14.87
C ALA A 120 1.71 -3.12 -13.34
N GLY A 121 0.91 -3.88 -12.58
CA GLY A 121 1.07 -3.98 -11.13
C GLY A 121 2.43 -4.54 -10.73
N VAL A 122 2.88 -5.62 -11.36
CA VAL A 122 4.23 -6.19 -11.10
C VAL A 122 5.35 -5.20 -11.43
N LEU A 123 5.29 -4.55 -12.60
CA LEU A 123 6.26 -3.54 -13.00
C LEU A 123 6.25 -2.34 -12.05
N GLY A 124 5.07 -1.89 -11.62
CA GLY A 124 4.92 -0.82 -10.64
C GLY A 124 5.54 -1.18 -9.29
N GLY A 125 5.37 -2.42 -8.82
CA GLY A 125 6.02 -2.90 -7.60
C GLY A 125 7.55 -2.95 -7.72
N ILE A 126 8.09 -3.37 -8.87
CA ILE A 126 9.53 -3.31 -9.15
C ILE A 126 10.02 -1.86 -9.15
N ALA A 127 9.28 -0.95 -9.77
CA ALA A 127 9.63 0.47 -9.78
C ALA A 127 9.67 1.05 -8.36
N VAL A 128 8.68 0.76 -7.51
CA VAL A 128 8.68 1.17 -6.09
C VAL A 128 9.91 0.67 -5.35
N LEU A 129 10.30 -0.59 -5.58
CA LEU A 129 11.51 -1.17 -4.98
C LEU A 129 12.77 -0.42 -5.42
N VAL A 130 12.97 -0.25 -6.73
CA VAL A 130 14.15 0.41 -7.29
C VAL A 130 14.25 1.85 -6.81
N VAL A 131 13.14 2.58 -6.82
CA VAL A 131 13.09 3.96 -6.33
C VAL A 131 13.44 4.01 -4.85
N GLY A 132 12.88 3.13 -4.01
CA GLY A 132 13.21 3.11 -2.59
C GLY A 132 14.65 2.72 -2.27
N MET A 133 15.26 1.84 -3.08
CA MET A 133 16.69 1.56 -2.99
C MET A 133 17.54 2.79 -3.33
N LEU A 134 17.16 3.55 -4.37
CA LEU A 134 17.85 4.78 -4.74
C LEU A 134 17.66 5.88 -3.68
N GLU A 135 16.47 6.00 -3.11
CA GLU A 135 16.17 6.92 -2.00
C GLU A 135 17.08 6.63 -0.79
N GLY A 136 17.16 5.37 -0.36
CA GLY A 136 18.03 4.99 0.76
C GLY A 136 19.53 5.01 0.44
N ALA A 137 19.93 4.86 -0.83
CA ALA A 137 21.34 4.88 -1.23
C ALA A 137 21.89 6.29 -1.47
N LEU A 138 21.02 7.24 -1.81
CA LEU A 138 21.38 8.61 -2.15
C LEU A 138 20.94 9.63 -1.10
N ASP A 139 20.37 9.17 0.03
CA ASP A 139 19.71 10.00 1.05
C ASP A 139 18.75 11.02 0.42
N TRP A 140 17.97 10.56 -0.57
CA TRP A 140 17.08 11.40 -1.36
C TRP A 140 15.63 11.23 -0.93
N THR A 141 14.92 12.35 -0.86
CA THR A 141 13.48 12.43 -0.58
C THR A 141 12.77 13.18 -1.72
N PHE A 142 11.50 12.84 -1.95
CA PHE A 142 10.73 13.40 -3.07
C PHE A 142 10.25 14.83 -2.81
N ALA A 143 9.77 15.10 -1.58
CA ALA A 143 9.29 16.43 -1.20
C ALA A 143 9.52 16.67 0.30
N GLY A 144 10.35 17.68 0.62
CA GLY A 144 10.78 17.95 1.98
C GLY A 144 11.60 16.80 2.58
N ASP A 145 11.75 16.76 3.89
CA ASP A 145 12.60 15.78 4.58
C ASP A 145 11.85 14.48 4.95
N SER A 146 10.56 14.37 4.62
CA SER A 146 9.69 13.31 5.16
C SER A 146 8.90 12.49 4.13
N LEU A 147 8.86 12.91 2.86
CA LEU A 147 8.04 12.24 1.83
C LEU A 147 8.91 11.49 0.82
N PHE A 148 8.79 10.16 0.79
CA PHE A 148 9.46 9.28 -0.16
C PHE A 148 8.58 9.02 -1.40
N ALA A 149 9.14 9.14 -2.61
CA ALA A 149 8.52 8.77 -3.87
C ALA A 149 8.11 7.29 -3.91
N SER A 150 8.86 6.39 -3.28
CA SER A 150 8.45 4.98 -3.17
C SER A 150 7.15 4.81 -2.37
N SER A 151 6.98 5.59 -1.31
CA SER A 151 5.75 5.63 -0.51
C SER A 151 4.57 6.21 -1.31
N VAL A 152 4.79 7.27 -2.08
CA VAL A 152 3.79 7.83 -3.00
C VAL A 152 3.38 6.79 -4.06
N GLY A 153 4.35 6.08 -4.64
CA GLY A 153 4.08 5.01 -5.60
C GLY A 153 3.21 3.91 -5.01
N PHE A 154 3.44 3.53 -3.76
CA PHE A 154 2.58 2.58 -3.04
C PHE A 154 1.15 3.12 -2.83
N MET A 155 1.01 4.39 -2.43
CA MET A 155 -0.30 5.03 -2.25
C MET A 155 -1.10 5.08 -3.56
N VAL A 156 -0.44 5.41 -4.68
CA VAL A 156 -1.05 5.37 -6.02
C VAL A 156 -1.56 3.97 -6.33
N TRP A 157 -0.77 2.93 -6.06
CA TRP A 157 -1.20 1.54 -6.24
C TRP A 157 -2.44 1.20 -5.38
N VAL A 158 -2.49 1.65 -4.13
CA VAL A 158 -3.67 1.46 -3.26
C VAL A 158 -4.91 2.11 -3.86
N VAL A 159 -4.81 3.35 -4.34
CA VAL A 159 -5.93 4.10 -4.95
C VAL A 159 -6.42 3.41 -6.21
N VAL A 160 -5.50 3.03 -7.11
CA VAL A 160 -5.84 2.34 -8.36
C VAL A 160 -6.54 1.01 -8.07
N THR A 161 -6.02 0.24 -7.11
CA THR A 161 -6.59 -1.04 -6.70
C THR A 161 -7.97 -0.85 -6.07
N ALA A 162 -8.14 0.08 -5.13
CA ALA A 162 -9.42 0.41 -4.53
C ALA A 162 -10.47 0.80 -5.59
N THR A 163 -10.08 1.67 -6.53
CA THR A 163 -10.95 2.11 -7.65
C THR A 163 -11.42 0.91 -8.48
N TYR A 164 -10.50 0.02 -8.83
CA TYR A 164 -10.80 -1.17 -9.60
C TYR A 164 -11.79 -2.10 -8.87
N LEU A 165 -11.55 -2.34 -7.58
CA LEU A 165 -12.42 -3.19 -6.76
C LEU A 165 -13.84 -2.61 -6.62
N LEU A 166 -13.96 -1.30 -6.38
CA LEU A 166 -15.25 -0.62 -6.28
C LEU A 166 -16.05 -0.70 -7.59
N ARG A 167 -15.41 -0.44 -8.74
CA ARG A 167 -16.06 -0.54 -10.05
C ARG A 167 -16.60 -1.93 -10.32
N ARG A 168 -15.82 -2.97 -9.98
CA ARG A 168 -16.26 -4.35 -10.13
C ARG A 168 -17.43 -4.70 -9.22
N SER A 169 -17.43 -4.21 -7.98
CA SER A 169 -18.53 -4.43 -7.04
C SER A 169 -19.82 -3.70 -7.43
N ALA A 170 -19.73 -2.60 -8.18
CA ALA A 170 -20.89 -1.85 -8.68
C ALA A 170 -21.49 -2.45 -9.96
N GLY A 171 -20.70 -3.18 -10.76
CA GLY A 171 -21.12 -3.74 -12.05
C GLY A 171 -21.50 -5.22 -12.06
N ALA A 172 -21.57 -5.88 -10.89
CA ALA A 172 -22.02 -7.27 -10.81
C ALA A 172 -23.57 -7.32 -10.85
N PRO A 173 -24.21 -7.96 -11.84
CA PRO A 173 -25.63 -8.28 -11.74
C PRO A 173 -25.83 -9.22 -10.54
N LEU A 174 -26.84 -8.90 -9.71
CA LEU A 174 -27.29 -9.73 -8.60
C LEU A 174 -27.88 -11.06 -9.10
#